data_AF-A0A1Q3WM41-F1
#
_entry.id   AF-A0A1Q3WM41-F1
#
_cell.length_a   1.000
_cell.length_b   1.000
_cell.length_c   1.000
_cell.angle_alpha   90.00
_cell.angle_beta   90.00
_cell.angle_gamma   90.00
#
_symmetry.space_group_name_H-M   'P 1'
#
loop_
_entity.id
_entity.type
_entity.pdbx_description
1 polymer ?
#
loop_
_entity_poly.entity_id
_entity_poly.type
_entity_poly.pdbx_seq_one_letter_code
_entity_poly.pdbx_strand_id
1 'polypeptide(L)'
;MAEYNESAYKLARKAYIEHSCPFERALLSRCADCSRSRRLNLAEREAVACGDPAVREHCLAFYRALHENAQFALKINPATPWPFGKEIRAQCGGVRGLAGAMDGAADETTDIAATVLQGKQRFGDSADFPYSEIMRAVVHYEPRKRRS
;
A
#
# COMPACT_ATOMS: atom_id res chain seq x y z
N MET A 1 29.39 -12.20 -1.71
CA MET A 1 28.73 -13.00 -0.64
C MET A 1 27.47 -12.29 -0.14
N ALA A 2 26.36 -12.41 -0.86
CA ALA A 2 25.01 -11.95 -0.45
C ALA A 2 23.87 -12.65 -1.23
N GLU A 3 24.20 -13.34 -2.33
CA GLU A 3 23.25 -14.03 -3.21
C GLU A 3 22.50 -15.19 -2.55
N TYR A 4 23.10 -15.85 -1.54
CA TYR A 4 22.50 -16.99 -0.85
C TYR A 4 21.28 -16.59 0.00
N ASN A 5 21.26 -15.37 0.56
CA ASN A 5 20.18 -14.93 1.45
C ASN A 5 18.94 -14.44 0.67
N GLU A 6 19.11 -13.69 -0.42
CA GLU A 6 17.97 -13.16 -1.18
C GLU A 6 17.10 -14.26 -1.80
N SER A 7 17.73 -15.31 -2.34
CA SER A 7 17.02 -16.45 -2.92
C SER A 7 16.26 -17.26 -1.85
N ALA A 8 16.89 -17.47 -0.68
CA ALA A 8 16.27 -18.13 0.46
C ALA A 8 15.06 -17.33 1.00
N TYR A 9 15.19 -16.00 1.11
CA TYR A 9 14.09 -15.13 1.49
C TYR A 9 12.92 -15.22 0.50
N LYS A 10 13.18 -15.14 -0.81
CA LYS A 10 12.14 -15.27 -1.83
C LYS A 10 11.42 -16.63 -1.76
N LEU A 11 12.17 -17.71 -1.53
CA LEU A 11 11.61 -19.04 -1.39
C LEU A 11 10.74 -19.16 -0.13
N ALA A 12 11.24 -18.70 1.02
CA ALA A 12 10.48 -18.68 2.28
C ALA A 12 9.21 -17.84 2.13
N ARG A 13 9.30 -16.67 1.50
CA ARG A 13 8.15 -15.80 1.26
C ARG A 13 7.10 -16.50 0.40
N LYS A 14 7.50 -17.22 -0.66
CA LYS A 14 6.58 -18.01 -1.50
C LYS A 14 5.97 -19.18 -0.74
N ALA A 15 6.72 -19.82 0.17
CA ALA A 15 6.25 -20.96 0.94
C ALA A 15 5.24 -20.58 2.03
N TYR A 16 5.44 -19.43 2.70
CA TYR A 16 4.65 -19.04 3.88
C TYR A 16 3.60 -17.95 3.61
N ILE A 17 3.66 -17.28 2.45
CA ILE A 17 2.71 -16.23 2.10
C ILE A 17 1.94 -16.65 0.84
N GLU A 18 0.75 -17.19 1.06
CA GLU A 18 -0.21 -17.49 0.00
C GLU A 18 -0.68 -16.21 -0.70
N HIS A 19 -1.00 -15.19 0.08
CA HIS A 19 -1.51 -13.91 -0.42
C HIS A 19 -0.69 -12.74 0.13
N SER A 20 0.19 -12.18 -0.69
CA SER A 20 0.93 -10.95 -0.32
C SER A 20 -0.01 -9.75 -0.26
N CYS A 21 0.16 -8.88 0.75
CA CYS A 21 -0.59 -7.63 0.83
C CYS A 21 -0.11 -6.64 -0.25
N PRO A 22 -1.01 -6.07 -1.08
CA PRO A 22 -0.61 -5.04 -2.06
C PRO A 22 -0.09 -3.76 -1.39
N PHE A 23 -0.57 -3.46 -0.18
CA PHE A 23 -0.15 -2.30 0.61
C PHE A 23 0.95 -2.64 1.64
N GLU A 24 1.76 -3.68 1.37
CA GLU A 24 2.85 -4.12 2.26
C GLU A 24 3.82 -2.98 2.59
N ARG A 25 4.13 -2.08 1.65
CA ARG A 25 5.08 -0.98 1.90
C ARG A 25 4.51 0.06 2.86
N ALA A 26 3.21 0.35 2.80
CA ALA A 26 2.56 1.22 3.78
C ALA A 26 2.59 0.62 5.18
N LEU A 27 2.30 -0.69 5.29
CA LEU A 27 2.26 -1.41 6.56
C LEU A 27 3.66 -1.55 7.19
N LEU A 28 4.68 -1.87 6.40
CA LEU A 28 6.07 -1.95 6.85
C LEU A 28 6.63 -0.57 7.21
N SER A 29 6.20 0.49 6.51
CA SER A 29 6.57 1.87 6.82
C SER A 29 5.80 2.45 8.02
N ARG A 30 4.84 1.71 8.58
CA ARG A 30 3.98 2.13 9.70
C ARG A 30 3.26 3.46 9.43
N CYS A 31 2.84 3.66 8.18
CA CYS A 31 2.09 4.85 7.77
C CYS A 31 0.59 4.58 7.65
N ALA A 32 0.16 3.34 7.76
CA ALA A 32 -1.23 2.91 7.81
C ALA A 32 -1.28 1.56 8.54
N ASP A 33 -2.48 1.12 8.88
CA ASP A 33 -2.73 -0.18 9.47
C ASP A 33 -3.71 -1.00 8.60
N CYS A 34 -3.91 -2.27 8.92
CA CYS A 34 -4.90 -3.11 8.27
C CYS A 34 -5.28 -4.28 9.16
N SER A 35 -6.52 -4.30 9.64
CA SER A 35 -7.09 -5.39 10.43
C SER A 35 -7.11 -6.75 9.71
N ARG A 36 -7.00 -6.75 8.38
CA ARG A 36 -6.93 -7.95 7.54
C ARG A 36 -5.51 -8.39 7.22
N SER A 37 -4.49 -7.66 7.67
CA SER A 37 -3.09 -8.02 7.43
C SER A 37 -2.56 -8.96 8.50
N ARG A 38 -1.59 -9.80 8.13
CA ARG A 38 -0.80 -10.61 9.06
C ARG A 38 0.68 -10.34 8.82
N ARG A 39 1.39 -9.93 9.86
CA ARG A 39 2.85 -9.73 9.84
C ARG A 39 3.54 -11.06 10.14
N LEU A 40 4.57 -11.39 9.36
CA LEU A 40 5.39 -12.57 9.54
C LEU A 40 6.86 -12.15 9.60
N ASN A 41 7.61 -12.73 10.53
CA ASN A 41 9.05 -12.61 10.55
C ASN A 41 9.67 -13.78 9.79
N LEU A 42 10.28 -13.50 8.64
CA LEU A 42 11.02 -14.45 7.83
C LEU A 42 12.51 -14.17 8.06
N ALA A 43 13.08 -14.83 9.09
CA ALA A 43 14.41 -14.53 9.62
C ALA A 43 14.52 -13.04 10.04
N GLU A 44 15.49 -12.29 9.51
CA GLU A 44 15.72 -10.88 9.84
C GLU A 44 14.78 -9.90 9.11
N ARG A 45 13.87 -10.39 8.26
CA ARG A 45 12.97 -9.55 7.46
C ARG A 45 11.51 -9.75 7.87
N GLU A 46 10.80 -8.63 7.97
CA GLU A 46 9.34 -8.63 8.14
C GLU A 46 8.66 -8.67 6.76
N ALA A 47 7.64 -9.51 6.63
CA ALA A 47 6.80 -9.61 5.45
C ALA A 47 5.32 -9.53 5.84
N VAL A 48 4.45 -9.13 4.91
CA VAL A 48 3.04 -8.91 5.18
C VAL A 48 2.15 -9.73 4.25
N ALA A 49 1.38 -10.63 4.84
CA ALA A 49 0.33 -11.38 4.17
C ALA A 49 -1.03 -10.70 4.35
N CYS A 50 -1.97 -11.00 3.45
CA CYS A 50 -3.38 -10.70 3.62
C CYS A 50 -4.10 -11.95 4.13
N GLY A 51 -4.91 -11.78 5.17
CA GLY A 51 -5.75 -12.83 5.74
C GLY A 51 -7.14 -12.94 5.12
N ASP A 52 -7.46 -12.12 4.12
CA ASP A 52 -8.76 -12.09 3.44
C ASP A 52 -8.57 -11.98 1.91
N PRO A 53 -8.64 -13.11 1.18
CA PRO A 53 -8.41 -13.14 -0.26
C PRO A 53 -9.44 -12.34 -1.06
N ALA A 54 -10.70 -12.27 -0.60
CA ALA A 54 -11.75 -11.55 -1.29
C ALA A 54 -11.53 -10.03 -1.17
N VAL A 55 -11.25 -9.54 0.03
CA VAL A 55 -10.95 -8.11 0.24
C VAL A 55 -9.63 -7.72 -0.44
N ARG A 56 -8.67 -8.64 -0.51
CA ARG A 56 -7.39 -8.41 -1.21
C ARG A 56 -7.59 -8.01 -2.67
N GLU A 57 -8.57 -8.58 -3.37
CA GLU A 57 -8.82 -8.22 -4.78
C GLU A 57 -9.27 -6.76 -4.92
N HIS A 58 -10.06 -6.25 -3.98
CA HIS A 58 -10.41 -4.83 -3.93
C HIS A 58 -9.20 -3.95 -3.65
N CYS A 59 -8.34 -4.35 -2.70
CA CYS A 59 -7.10 -3.64 -2.42
C CYS A 59 -6.15 -3.66 -3.63
N LEU A 60 -6.09 -4.75 -4.40
CA LEU A 60 -5.30 -4.86 -5.63
C LEU A 60 -5.84 -3.95 -6.73
N ALA A 61 -7.16 -3.88 -6.91
CA ALA A 61 -7.77 -2.96 -7.86
C ALA A 61 -7.41 -1.50 -7.52
N PHE A 62 -7.56 -1.11 -6.25
CA PHE A 62 -7.17 0.22 -5.80
C PHE A 62 -5.66 0.49 -5.95
N TYR A 63 -4.81 -0.49 -5.61
CA TYR A 63 -3.36 -0.41 -5.81
C TYR A 63 -2.98 -0.13 -7.28
N ARG A 64 -3.59 -0.84 -8.23
CA ARG A 64 -3.31 -0.66 -9.67
C ARG A 64 -3.73 0.73 -10.14
N ALA A 65 -4.93 1.15 -9.77
CA ALA A 65 -5.43 2.46 -10.15
C ALA A 65 -4.66 3.61 -9.45
N LEU A 66 -4.11 3.40 -8.24
CA LEU A 66 -3.14 4.32 -7.63
C LEU A 66 -1.87 4.44 -8.49
N HIS A 67 -1.32 3.32 -8.95
CA HIS A 67 -0.12 3.32 -9.80
C HIS A 67 -0.37 4.09 -11.10
N GLU A 68 -1.50 3.84 -11.77
CA GLU A 68 -1.89 4.52 -13.01
C GLU A 68 -2.01 6.04 -12.80
N ASN A 69 -2.77 6.48 -11.79
CA ASN A 69 -3.01 7.90 -11.53
C ASN A 69 -1.78 8.63 -10.98
N ALA A 70 -0.91 7.94 -10.24
CA ALA A 70 0.25 8.56 -9.61
C ALA A 70 1.44 8.77 -10.56
N GLN A 71 1.45 8.18 -11.77
CA GLN A 71 2.58 8.33 -12.71
C GLN A 71 2.91 9.81 -12.97
N PHE A 72 1.89 10.60 -13.30
CA PHE A 72 2.05 12.03 -13.55
C PHE A 72 2.37 12.80 -12.26
N ALA A 73 1.55 12.59 -11.22
CA ALA A 73 1.68 13.30 -9.94
C ALA A 73 3.05 13.10 -9.29
N LEU A 74 3.65 11.92 -9.48
CA LEU A 74 4.94 11.56 -8.93
C LEU A 74 6.11 11.70 -9.91
N LYS A 75 5.86 12.16 -11.14
CA LYS A 75 6.86 12.34 -12.21
C LYS A 75 7.63 11.04 -12.49
N ILE A 76 6.91 9.93 -12.64
CA ILE A 76 7.48 8.62 -12.93
C ILE A 76 7.58 8.45 -14.45
N ASN A 77 8.74 8.00 -14.93
CA ASN A 77 8.91 7.63 -16.33
C ASN A 77 8.30 6.23 -16.56
N PRO A 78 7.32 6.06 -17.46
CA PRO A 78 6.71 4.76 -17.76
C PRO A 78 7.71 3.70 -18.24
N ALA A 79 8.85 4.11 -18.81
CA ALA A 79 9.91 3.21 -19.26
C ALA A 79 10.81 2.69 -18.13
N THR A 80 10.60 3.13 -16.89
CA THR A 80 11.43 2.75 -15.74
C THR A 80 10.64 1.92 -14.73
N PRO A 81 11.30 0.97 -14.02
CA PRO A 81 10.66 0.27 -12.92
C PRO A 81 10.14 1.23 -11.86
N TRP A 82 9.00 0.89 -11.24
CA TRP A 82 8.40 1.73 -10.21
C TRP A 82 9.36 1.97 -9.04
N PRO A 83 9.76 3.22 -8.74
CA PRO A 83 10.76 3.46 -7.72
C PRO A 83 10.25 3.20 -6.31
N PHE A 84 11.08 2.59 -5.46
CA PHE A 84 10.73 2.21 -4.09
C PHE A 84 10.15 3.37 -3.24
N GLY A 85 10.77 4.54 -3.27
CA GLY A 85 10.27 5.71 -2.53
C GLY A 85 8.92 6.23 -3.04
N LYS A 86 8.64 6.05 -4.33
CA LYS A 86 7.36 6.41 -4.95
C LYS A 86 6.28 5.37 -4.61
N GLU A 87 6.64 4.10 -4.42
CA GLU A 87 5.75 3.05 -3.90
C GLU A 87 5.22 3.41 -2.52
N ILE A 88 6.11 3.72 -1.56
CA ILE A 88 5.70 4.11 -0.21
C ILE A 88 4.78 5.33 -0.28
N ARG A 89 5.14 6.34 -1.08
CA ARG A 89 4.36 7.56 -1.22
C ARG A 89 2.97 7.31 -1.81
N ALA A 90 2.86 6.51 -2.88
CA ALA A 90 1.60 6.14 -3.51
C ALA A 90 0.72 5.33 -2.55
N GLN A 91 1.28 4.35 -1.84
CA GLN A 91 0.52 3.53 -0.90
C GLN A 91 0.05 4.34 0.33
N CYS A 92 0.96 5.03 1.00
CA CYS A 92 0.64 5.78 2.22
C CYS A 92 -0.30 6.96 1.94
N GLY A 93 0.04 7.79 0.95
CA GLY A 93 -0.79 8.93 0.58
C GLY A 93 -2.09 8.48 -0.10
N GLY A 94 -2.08 7.36 -0.81
CA GLY A 94 -3.27 6.82 -1.48
C GLY A 94 -4.35 6.41 -0.50
N VAL A 95 -4.00 5.59 0.50
CA VAL A 95 -4.95 5.11 1.50
C VAL A 95 -5.42 6.25 2.40
N ARG A 96 -4.51 7.10 2.88
CA ARG A 96 -4.87 8.27 3.71
C ARG A 96 -5.70 9.29 2.93
N GLY A 97 -5.40 9.48 1.65
CA GLY A 97 -6.16 10.35 0.76
C GLY A 97 -7.58 9.85 0.55
N LEU A 98 -7.75 8.53 0.36
CA LEU A 98 -9.09 7.93 0.25
C LEU A 98 -9.86 8.06 1.56
N ALA A 99 -9.23 7.80 2.71
CA ALA A 99 -9.85 8.01 4.02
C ALA A 99 -10.28 9.47 4.22
N GLY A 100 -9.40 10.43 3.90
CA GLY A 100 -9.68 11.86 4.01
C GLY A 100 -10.83 12.33 3.10
N ALA A 101 -10.93 11.81 1.87
CA ALA A 101 -12.05 12.09 0.97
C ALA A 101 -13.39 11.53 1.47
N MET A 102 -13.35 10.65 2.47
CA MET A 102 -14.53 10.12 3.16
C MET A 102 -14.73 10.74 4.54
N ASP A 103 -14.02 11.83 4.85
CA ASP A 103 -14.05 12.53 6.14
C ASP A 103 -13.56 11.66 7.31
N GLY A 104 -12.77 10.62 7.01
CA GLY A 104 -12.16 9.72 7.99
C GLY A 104 -10.80 10.23 8.49
N ALA A 105 -10.31 9.62 9.58
CA ALA A 105 -8.95 9.86 10.06
C ALA A 105 -7.93 9.41 9.01
N ALA A 106 -7.02 10.30 8.63
CA ALA A 106 -6.03 10.12 7.57
C ALA A 106 -4.59 10.07 8.12
N ASP A 107 -4.37 9.21 9.12
CA ASP A 107 -3.11 9.08 9.86
C ASP A 107 -2.56 7.64 9.84
N GLU A 108 -1.59 7.31 10.71
CA GLU A 108 -1.01 5.96 10.80
C GLU A 108 -1.98 4.86 11.24
N THR A 109 -3.13 5.21 11.80
CA THR A 109 -4.16 4.26 12.24
C THR A 109 -5.19 3.95 11.16
N THR A 110 -5.08 4.60 9.99
CA THR A 110 -5.97 4.37 8.85
C THR A 110 -5.95 2.89 8.45
N ASP A 111 -7.07 2.20 8.62
CA ASP A 111 -7.22 0.80 8.21
C ASP A 111 -7.44 0.70 6.70
N ILE A 112 -6.46 0.12 5.99
CA ILE A 112 -6.46 -0.02 4.53
C ILE A 112 -7.69 -0.79 4.04
N ALA A 113 -7.97 -1.96 4.62
CA ALA A 113 -9.05 -2.83 4.14
C ALA A 113 -10.41 -2.17 4.37
N ALA A 114 -10.63 -1.60 5.56
CA ALA A 114 -11.85 -0.88 5.86
C ALA A 114 -12.03 0.33 4.94
N THR A 115 -10.97 1.12 4.73
CA THR A 115 -10.99 2.30 3.86
C THR A 115 -11.33 1.94 2.41
N VAL A 116 -10.72 0.88 1.86
CA VAL A 116 -11.04 0.45 0.49
C VAL A 116 -12.48 -0.01 0.37
N LEU A 117 -12.98 -0.80 1.32
CA LEU A 117 -14.37 -1.28 1.31
C LEU A 117 -15.38 -0.14 1.46
N GLN A 118 -15.12 0.83 2.35
CA GLN A 118 -15.94 2.03 2.50
C GLN A 118 -15.91 2.89 1.24
N GLY A 119 -14.74 3.06 0.64
CA GLY A 119 -14.60 3.76 -0.64
C GLY A 119 -15.44 3.11 -1.72
N LYS A 120 -15.47 1.77 -1.77
CA LYS A 120 -16.31 1.05 -2.71
C LYS A 120 -17.80 1.30 -2.48
N GLN A 121 -18.23 1.33 -1.22
CA GLN A 121 -19.63 1.61 -0.89
C GLN A 121 -20.04 3.04 -1.22
N ARG A 122 -19.13 4.02 -1.05
CA ARG A 122 -19.42 5.45 -1.23
C ARG A 122 -19.30 5.92 -2.68
N PHE A 123 -18.29 5.43 -3.41
CA PHE A 123 -17.93 5.95 -4.74
C PHE A 123 -18.11 4.95 -5.88
N GLY A 124 -18.23 3.64 -5.59
CA GLY A 124 -18.37 2.59 -6.61
C GLY A 124 -17.12 1.73 -6.77
N ASP A 125 -16.62 1.57 -7.99
CA ASP A 125 -15.40 0.80 -8.19
C ASP A 125 -14.16 1.65 -7.94
N SER A 126 -13.00 1.00 -7.78
CA SER A 126 -11.75 1.72 -7.49
C SER A 126 -11.40 2.76 -8.56
N ALA A 127 -11.85 2.57 -9.80
CA ALA A 127 -11.67 3.53 -10.89
C ALA A 127 -12.45 4.85 -10.65
N ASP A 128 -13.53 4.80 -9.87
CA ASP A 128 -14.42 5.94 -9.60
C ASP A 128 -14.03 6.71 -8.32
N PHE A 129 -12.98 6.28 -7.64
CA PHE A 129 -12.51 6.95 -6.43
C PHE A 129 -12.06 8.39 -6.73
N PRO A 130 -12.11 9.30 -5.74
CA PRO A 130 -11.81 10.73 -5.93
C PRO A 130 -10.30 10.98 -6.11
N TYR A 131 -9.74 10.56 -7.25
CA TYR A 131 -8.30 10.59 -7.50
C TYR A 131 -7.69 11.98 -7.45
N SER A 132 -8.44 13.03 -7.77
CA SER A 132 -7.99 14.40 -7.61
C SER A 132 -7.64 14.74 -6.15
N GLU A 133 -8.40 14.24 -5.18
CA GLU A 133 -8.13 14.44 -3.75
C GLU A 133 -7.07 13.48 -3.25
N ILE A 134 -7.15 12.21 -3.64
CA ILE A 134 -6.17 11.17 -3.29
C ILE A 134 -4.77 11.57 -3.76
N MET A 135 -4.64 12.08 -4.99
CA MET A 135 -3.34 12.49 -5.53
C MET A 135 -2.74 13.70 -4.82
N ARG A 136 -3.55 14.61 -4.25
CA ARG A 136 -3.04 15.68 -3.38
C ARG A 136 -2.37 15.07 -2.15
N ALA A 137 -3.03 14.13 -1.49
CA ALA A 137 -2.46 13.41 -0.34
C ALA A 137 -1.19 12.63 -0.72
N VAL A 138 -1.16 11.97 -1.89
CA VAL A 138 0.03 11.29 -2.42
C VAL A 138 1.19 12.25 -2.63
N VAL A 139 0.98 13.40 -3.28
CA VAL A 139 2.06 14.37 -3.55
C VAL A 139 2.61 14.96 -2.25
N HIS A 140 1.74 15.28 -1.29
CA HIS A 140 2.09 15.89 -0.01
C HIS A 140 2.54 14.91 1.06
N TYR A 141 2.46 13.60 0.84
CA TYR A 141 2.89 12.62 1.85
C TYR A 141 4.39 12.71 2.12
N GLU A 142 4.72 12.98 3.38
CA GLU A 142 6.07 12.97 3.92
C GLU A 142 6.28 11.73 4.82
N PRO A 143 7.29 10.90 4.53
CA PRO A 143 7.66 9.81 5.43
C PRO A 143 8.00 10.33 6.82
N ARG A 144 7.60 9.57 7.85
CA ARG A 144 7.89 9.92 9.24
C ARG A 144 9.40 10.11 9.43
N LYS A 145 9.79 11.22 10.08
CA LYS A 145 11.19 11.45 10.48
C LYS A 145 11.63 10.34 11.43
N ARG A 146 12.80 9.77 11.18
CA ARG A 146 13.41 8.77 12.07
C ARG A 146 13.57 9.42 13.45
N ARG A 147 12.98 8.82 14.49
CA ARG A 147 13.27 9.23 15.87
C ARG A 147 14.73 8.88 16.13
N SER A 148 15.55 9.91 16.34
CA SER A 148 16.93 9.81 16.83
C SER A 148 16.94 9.32 18.27
#